data_AF-A0A1Y3AMU1-F1
#
_entry.id   AF-A0A1Y3AMU1-F1
#
_cell.length_a   1.000
_cell.length_b   1.000
_cell.length_c   1.000
_cell.angle_alpha   90.00
_cell.angle_beta   90.00
_cell.angle_gamma   90.00
#
_symmetry.space_group_name_H-M   'P 1'
#
loop_
_entity.id
_entity.type
_entity.pdbx_description
1 polymer ?
#
loop_
_entity_poly.entity_id
_entity_poly.type
_entity_poly.pdbx_seq_one_letter_code
_entity_poly.pdbx_strand_id
1 'polypeptide(L)'
;MQILEIPMLETSNDEKAAAAAETTTVGYYLRAKNDERFLENRCAEILLNGKIIGIMGVVHPEVVGNFELALPCSALEITIQDIY
;
A
#
# COMPACT_ATOMS: atom_id res chain seq x y z
N MET A 1 9.91 -10.19 -0.96
CA MET A 1 9.64 -10.08 -2.42
C MET A 1 8.24 -10.62 -2.71
N GLN A 2 7.20 -9.94 -2.25
CA GLN A 2 5.82 -10.23 -2.65
C GLN A 2 5.12 -8.89 -2.78
N ILE A 3 5.00 -8.43 -4.02
CA ILE A 3 4.15 -7.30 -4.37
C ILE A 3 2.74 -7.82 -4.13
N LEU A 4 2.01 -7.23 -3.18
CA LEU A 4 0.58 -7.45 -3.04
C LEU A 4 -0.09 -6.63 -4.15
N GLU A 5 0.10 -7.09 -5.40
CA GLU A 5 -0.79 -6.74 -6.49
C GLU A 5 -2.13 -7.37 -6.12
N ILE A 6 -2.99 -6.61 -5.42
CA ILE A 6 -4.40 -6.93 -5.33
C ILE A 6 -4.95 -6.58 -6.71
N PRO A 7 -5.19 -7.56 -7.60
CA PRO A 7 -5.79 -7.27 -8.88
C PRO A 7 -7.27 -6.98 -8.63
N MET A 8 -7.81 -6.10 -9.46
CA MET A 8 -9.22 -5.70 -9.48
C MET A 8 -10.17 -6.86 -9.20
N LEU A 9 -11.16 -6.63 -8.33
CA LEU A 9 -12.40 -7.41 -8.32
C LEU A 9 -13.18 -7.00 -9.56
N GLU A 10 -12.83 -7.58 -10.71
CA GLU A 10 -13.63 -7.45 -11.93
C GLU A 10 -14.95 -8.17 -11.71
N THR A 11 -16.02 -7.41 -11.52
CA THR A 11 -17.33 -7.91 -11.94
C THR A 11 -17.49 -7.64 -13.43
N SER A 12 -17.34 -8.73 -14.18
CA SER A 12 -17.89 -9.06 -15.52
C SER A 12 -17.35 -8.38 -16.79
N ASN A 13 -16.81 -9.28 -17.63
CA ASN A 13 -16.91 -9.41 -19.09
C ASN A 13 -15.82 -8.84 -20.01
N ASP A 14 -14.99 -9.79 -20.44
CA ASP A 14 -14.60 -10.09 -21.83
C ASP A 14 -13.58 -9.22 -22.60
N GLU A 15 -12.52 -9.96 -22.98
CA GLU A 15 -11.77 -9.92 -24.24
C GLU A 15 -10.70 -8.83 -24.52
N LYS A 16 -9.46 -9.34 -24.53
CA LYS A 16 -8.40 -9.12 -25.52
C LYS A 16 -7.72 -7.74 -25.65
N ALA A 17 -6.42 -7.80 -25.31
CA ALA A 17 -5.27 -7.46 -26.14
C ALA A 17 -4.89 -5.98 -26.44
N ALA A 18 -3.57 -5.79 -26.38
CA ALA A 18 -2.75 -4.83 -27.12
C ALA A 18 -2.55 -3.41 -26.55
N ALA A 19 -1.29 -3.20 -26.14
CA ALA A 19 -0.43 -2.04 -26.40
C ALA A 19 -1.04 -0.63 -26.55
N ALA A 20 -0.60 0.25 -25.65
CA ALA A 20 -0.52 1.71 -25.81
C ALA A 20 -1.83 2.43 -26.15
N ALA A 21 -2.73 2.52 -25.16
CA ALA A 21 -3.80 3.52 -25.11
C ALA A 21 -3.98 3.96 -23.65
N GLU A 22 -4.24 5.25 -23.46
CA GLU A 22 -4.53 5.94 -22.19
C GLU A 22 -5.72 5.30 -21.48
N THR A 23 -5.48 4.17 -20.83
CA THR A 23 -6.44 3.56 -19.93
C THR A 23 -6.30 4.35 -18.65
N THR A 24 -7.26 5.23 -18.37
CA THR A 24 -7.35 5.94 -17.09
C THR A 24 -7.45 4.90 -15.98
N THR A 25 -6.30 4.43 -15.52
CA THR A 25 -6.16 3.33 -14.58
C THR A 25 -6.37 3.95 -13.21
N VAL A 26 -7.62 4.28 -12.91
CA VAL A 26 -8.01 4.84 -11.62
C VAL A 26 -8.03 3.68 -10.63
N GLY A 27 -6.88 3.43 -10.02
CA GLY A 27 -6.68 2.28 -9.16
C GLY A 27 -5.59 2.53 -8.14
N TYR A 28 -5.68 1.81 -7.02
CA TYR A 28 -4.65 1.81 -6.00
C TYR A 28 -3.83 0.52 -6.06
N TYR A 29 -2.54 0.61 -5.73
CA TYR A 29 -1.65 -0.54 -5.61
C TYR A 29 -0.76 -0.41 -4.38
N LEU A 30 -0.39 -1.56 -3.81
CA LEU A 30 0.48 -1.64 -2.64
C LEU A 30 1.89 -2.02 -3.09
N ARG A 31 2.88 -1.19 -2.78
CA ARG A 31 4.29 -1.51 -3.03
C ARG A 31 4.99 -1.79 -1.71
N ALA A 32 5.67 -2.92 -1.61
CA ALA A 32 6.50 -3.23 -0.45
C ALA A 32 7.61 -2.19 -0.30
N LYS A 33 7.75 -1.64 0.91
CA LYS A 33 8.76 -0.64 1.26
C LYS A 33 9.34 -0.98 2.61
N ASN A 34 10.64 -0.82 2.76
CA ASN A 34 11.29 -0.92 4.06
C ASN A 34 11.50 0.49 4.60
N ASP A 35 11.10 0.69 5.85
CA ASP A 35 11.25 1.92 6.60
C ASP A 35 11.58 1.52 8.04
N GLU A 36 12.54 2.21 8.66
CA GLU A 36 13.07 1.88 10.00
C GLU A 36 12.02 1.95 11.10
N ARG A 37 10.94 2.71 10.88
CA ARG A 37 9.81 2.82 11.80
C ARG A 37 8.96 1.54 11.84
N PHE A 38 9.06 0.74 10.79
CA PHE A 38 8.28 -0.46 10.59
C PHE A 38 9.15 -1.71 10.58
N LEU A 39 8.53 -2.86 10.82
CA LEU A 39 9.20 -4.14 10.76
C LEU A 39 9.53 -4.49 9.30
N GLU A 40 10.76 -4.95 9.07
CA GLU A 40 11.24 -5.31 7.73
C GLU A 40 10.31 -6.32 7.05
N ASN A 41 10.07 -6.14 5.75
CA ASN A 41 9.14 -6.96 4.95
C ASN A 41 7.67 -6.93 5.43
N ARG A 42 7.33 -6.11 6.43
CA ARG A 42 5.97 -5.93 6.96
C ARG A 42 5.50 -4.48 6.81
N CYS A 43 5.96 -3.82 5.76
CA CYS A 43 5.60 -2.46 5.40
C CYS A 43 5.34 -2.33 3.89
N ALA A 44 4.32 -1.55 3.54
CA ALA A 44 3.90 -1.27 2.20
C ALA A 44 3.44 0.19 2.05
N GLU A 45 3.84 0.85 0.97
CA GLU A 45 3.30 2.14 0.56
C GLU A 45 2.06 1.94 -0.33
N ILE A 46 1.08 2.83 -0.18
CA ILE A 46 -0.16 2.85 -0.95
C ILE A 46 0.02 3.89 -2.04
N LEU A 47 -0.14 3.47 -3.30
CA LEU A 47 -0.07 4.34 -4.46
C LEU A 47 -1.42 4.41 -5.15
N LEU A 48 -1.84 5.61 -5.54
CA LEU A 48 -3.04 5.89 -6.32
C LEU A 48 -2.63 6.65 -7.58
N ASN A 49 -2.97 6.13 -8.76
CA ASN A 49 -2.66 6.78 -10.05
C ASN A 49 -1.18 7.18 -10.22
N GLY A 50 -0.26 6.40 -9.64
CA GLY A 50 1.19 6.70 -9.68
C GLY A 50 1.71 7.64 -8.59
N LYS A 51 0.84 8.22 -7.76
CA LYS A 51 1.21 9.03 -6.59
C LYS A 51 1.16 8.20 -5.31
N ILE A 52 2.17 8.35 -4.46
CA ILE A 52 2.15 7.75 -3.11
C ILE A 52 1.17 8.56 -2.25
N ILE A 53 0.11 7.91 -1.77
CA ILE A 53 -0.93 8.53 -0.94
C ILE A 53 -0.82 8.14 0.53
N GLY A 54 0.00 7.14 0.86
CA GLY A 54 0.09 6.65 2.22
C GLY A 54 1.09 5.51 2.43
N ILE A 55 1.20 5.06 3.67
CA ILE A 55 2.03 3.93 4.10
C ILE A 55 1.29 3.11 5.16
N MET A 56 1.53 1.80 5.15
CA MET A 56 0.97 0.87 6.10
C MET A 56 2.01 -0.16 6.52
N GLY A 57 2.00 -0.56 7.78
CA GLY A 57 2.90 -1.61 8.24
C GLY A 57 2.78 -1.93 9.71
N VAL A 58 3.52 -2.96 10.12
CA VAL A 58 3.69 -3.32 11.53
C VAL A 58 4.81 -2.46 12.11
N VAL A 59 4.55 -1.79 13.23
CA VAL A 59 5.53 -0.91 13.88
C VAL A 59 6.69 -1.73 14.45
N HIS A 60 7.91 -1.21 14.35
CA HIS A 60 9.11 -1.88 14.89
C HIS A 60 9.00 -2.03 16.43
N PRO A 61 9.36 -3.19 17.02
CA PRO A 61 9.22 -3.43 18.46
C PRO A 61 9.98 -2.42 19.34
N GLU A 62 11.10 -1.87 18.85
CA GLU A 62 11.82 -0.80 19.57
C GLU A 62 10.97 0.48 19.69
N VAL A 63 10.24 0.83 18.64
CA VAL A 63 9.33 1.99 18.66
C VAL A 63 8.15 1.70 19.59
N VAL A 64 7.53 0.51 19.48
CA VAL A 64 6.45 0.07 20.37
C VAL A 64 6.87 0.13 21.84
N GLY A 65 8.08 -0.35 22.17
CA GLY A 65 8.65 -0.31 23.51
C GLY A 65 8.91 1.12 24.01
N ASN A 66 9.42 2.01 23.16
CA ASN A 66 9.63 3.42 23.51
C ASN A 66 8.33 4.19 23.79
N PHE A 67 7.20 3.75 23.21
CA PHE A 67 5.87 4.30 23.46
C PHE A 67 5.10 3.57 24.58
N GLU A 68 5.76 2.68 25.34
CA GLU A 68 5.16 1.89 26.44
C GLU A 68 3.93 1.08 26.02
N LEU A 69 3.86 0.68 24.75
CA LEU A 69 2.77 -0.13 24.23
C LEU A 69 3.01 -1.60 24.57
N ALA A 70 2.04 -2.22 25.27
CA ALA A 70 2.15 -3.61 25.71
C ALA A 70 1.92 -4.65 24.59
N LEU A 71 1.43 -4.22 23.42
CA LEU A 71 1.00 -5.09 22.34
C LEU A 71 1.61 -4.66 20.99
N PRO A 72 1.85 -5.60 20.06
CA PRO A 72 2.28 -5.27 18.72
C PRO A 72 1.24 -4.39 18.03
N CYS A 73 1.70 -3.30 17.40
CA CYS A 73 0.84 -2.32 16.76
C CYS A 73 1.07 -2.30 15.25
N SER A 74 0.00 -2.19 14.48
CA SER A 74 0.03 -1.90 13.05
C SER A 74 -0.44 -0.47 12.83
N ALA A 75 0.29 0.30 12.03
CA ALA A 75 -0.06 1.67 11.69
C ALA A 75 -0.41 1.77 10.20
N LEU A 76 -1.36 2.66 9.91
CA LEU A 76 -1.84 3.01 8.58
C LEU A 76 -1.96 4.53 8.52
N GLU A 77 -1.29 5.14 7.54
CA GLU A 77 -1.34 6.56 7.26
C GLU A 77 -1.75 6.76 5.81
N ILE A 78 -2.81 7.55 5.57
CA ILE A 78 -3.29 7.88 4.23
C ILE A 78 -3.69 9.36 4.20
N THR A 79 -3.27 10.06 3.15
CA THR A 79 -3.70 11.43 2.87
C THR A 79 -5.00 11.42 2.07
N ILE A 80 -6.12 11.73 2.73
CA ILE A 80 -7.45 11.73 2.08
C ILE A 80 -7.55 12.81 1.00
N GLN A 81 -6.85 13.93 1.17
CA GLN A 81 -6.81 15.02 0.19
C GLN A 81 -6.29 14.58 -1.18
N ASP A 82 -5.48 13.53 -1.25
CA ASP A 82 -4.95 13.01 -2.52
C ASP A 82 -5.94 12.10 -3.27
N ILE A 83 -7.10 11.82 -2.65
CA ILE A 83 -8.17 10.98 -3.20
C ILE A 83 -9.29 11.84 -3.81
N TYR A 84 -9.44 13.09 -3.36
CA TYR A 84 -10.50 14.03 -3.77
C TYR A 84 -9.97 15.09 -4.75
#